data_AF-A0A060TCQ9-F1
#
_entry.id   AF-A0A060TCQ9-F1
#
_cell.length_a   1.000
_cell.length_b   1.000
_cell.length_c   1.000
_cell.angle_alpha   90.00
_cell.angle_beta   90.00
_cell.angle_gamma   90.00
#
_symmetry.space_group_name_H-M   'P 1'
#
loop_
_entity.id
_entity.type
_entity.pdbx_description
1 polymer ?
#
loop_
_entity_poly.entity_id
_entity_poly.type
_entity_poly.pdbx_seq_one_letter_code
_entity_poly.pdbx_strand_id
1 'polypeptide(L)'
;MERAIDITATLDVLVRDLRNNSFEAPTPPQNSALHRAVFYLPSIRNEPNIGLLVNELALSPHIIRLDDRVLVSALYLSEGIKSAAVRKAQITSPTIDLPDWVDAILRTCLGIEYNNPTQLWRTVPILCGLIKAKGLQGAPLLTKKQMHAAQKLMTTTISRFISQPDKAPLLVFCLAKVQSEIDVNIFESSIVHDSVLLGTVDLLYGPLGLNWESLPPLCTDQNARSSHPVFTHLSDLSHLVKLCVQQSRSNDSLDIALNAEADFINTCARYFDQIAPNSDAWNVYKLCLFGICIQLEGYASVMMTRRGFDQGPSTYFALKILRTLAPIYFVVLELGASGFPPYDFIYYTSIDILTSHVRPEDGPSIERAARLLAGMCNLGTLRPSLVERGILVYTLDFFEHIIKLTNTGFIDNFIFPITRLYLAPRAGADIKYVQPILESAHSVLLAYLTKVSGRVEDEMSRHRGEDNTILDRIIPEYTETTLNLFPTVLSSDQLRFALATVLSVVSSTAYLVHNPNMVDRMLILLYQKCIDTPSGLLLPQKPGEEESDKKLTARGVLGSCLIHSIPFIESRQKFIDWLENAKRLLESSGSERAYLYEELWAVISNELSLSLADVGIKWWYQTKL
;
A
#
# COMPACT_ATOMS: atom_id res chain seq x y z
N MET A 1 1.51 58.44 17.21
CA MET A 1 0.79 58.75 18.46
C MET A 1 -0.35 57.74 18.58
N GLU A 2 -0.01 56.51 18.98
CA GLU A 2 -0.98 55.43 19.14
C GLU A 2 -1.84 55.71 20.36
N ARG A 3 -3.17 55.76 20.19
CA ARG A 3 -4.10 55.75 21.32
C ARG A 3 -3.81 54.48 22.12
N ALA A 4 -3.43 54.64 23.39
CA ALA A 4 -3.38 53.55 24.34
C ALA A 4 -4.79 52.95 24.44
N ILE A 5 -5.00 51.83 23.74
CA ILE A 5 -6.23 51.04 23.85
C ILE A 5 -6.27 50.55 25.29
N ASP A 6 -7.35 50.87 26.01
CA ASP A 6 -7.57 50.36 27.35
C ASP A 6 -7.82 48.84 27.26
N ILE A 7 -6.75 48.08 27.53
CA ILE A 7 -6.74 46.62 27.46
C ILE A 7 -7.78 46.04 28.44
N THR A 8 -8.07 46.74 29.54
CA THR A 8 -9.01 46.28 30.57
C THR A 8 -10.46 46.38 30.08
N ALA A 9 -10.85 47.54 29.55
CA ALA A 9 -12.19 47.73 28.95
C ALA A 9 -12.41 46.78 27.75
N THR A 10 -11.36 46.50 26.98
CA THR A 10 -11.41 45.57 25.86
C THR A 10 -11.57 44.11 26.33
N LEU A 11 -10.93 43.74 27.44
CA LEU A 11 -11.05 42.40 28.03
C LEU A 11 -12.46 42.15 28.58
N ASP A 12 -13.06 43.12 29.26
CA ASP A 12 -14.42 42.99 29.80
C ASP A 12 -15.47 42.81 28.70
N VAL A 13 -15.37 43.57 27.61
CA VAL A 13 -16.22 43.40 26.42
C VAL A 13 -16.00 42.01 25.82
N LEU A 14 -14.76 41.55 25.74
CA LEU A 14 -14.43 40.27 25.14
C LEU A 14 -14.93 39.08 25.97
N VAL A 15 -14.80 39.15 27.30
CA VAL A 15 -15.34 38.16 28.24
C VAL A 15 -16.87 38.12 28.15
N ARG A 16 -17.51 39.29 28.08
CA ARG A 16 -18.95 39.37 27.86
C ARG A 16 -19.35 38.76 26.52
N ASP A 17 -18.59 39.03 25.46
CA ASP A 17 -18.84 38.46 24.13
C ASP A 17 -18.67 36.94 24.13
N LEU A 18 -17.67 36.40 24.83
CA LEU A 18 -17.45 34.95 24.98
C LEU A 18 -18.56 34.25 25.77
N ARG A 19 -19.21 34.98 26.69
CA ARG A 19 -20.35 34.50 27.50
C ARG A 19 -21.70 34.65 26.82
N ASN A 20 -21.90 35.70 26.01
CA ASN A 20 -23.22 36.14 25.57
C ASN A 20 -23.48 36.08 24.05
N ASN A 21 -22.49 35.86 23.17
CA ASN A 21 -22.74 36.00 21.73
C ASN A 21 -23.59 34.87 21.13
N SER A 22 -24.74 35.27 20.59
CA SER A 22 -25.47 34.62 19.50
C SER A 22 -24.62 34.62 18.23
N PHE A 23 -24.00 33.48 17.90
CA PHE A 23 -23.34 33.24 16.62
C PHE A 23 -24.40 33.13 15.50
N GLU A 24 -24.96 34.25 15.02
CA GLU A 24 -25.57 34.31 13.69
C GLU A 24 -24.44 34.48 12.65
N ALA A 25 -24.44 33.66 11.60
CA ALA A 25 -23.45 33.67 10.52
C ALA A 25 -23.51 34.94 9.64
N PRO A 26 -22.62 35.18 8.65
CA PRO A 26 -21.19 34.92 8.55
C PRO A 26 -20.45 36.27 8.32
N THR A 27 -20.03 36.97 9.37
CA THR A 27 -19.04 38.05 9.20
C THR A 27 -17.63 37.45 9.08
N PRO A 28 -16.70 38.08 8.34
CA PRO A 28 -15.38 37.49 8.03
C PRO A 28 -14.65 37.01 9.29
N PRO A 29 -13.80 35.96 9.17
CA PRO A 29 -13.15 35.27 10.30
C PRO A 29 -12.33 36.19 11.23
N GLN A 30 -11.96 37.37 10.74
CA GLN A 30 -11.20 38.40 11.44
C GLN A 30 -11.96 39.07 12.61
N ASN A 31 -13.30 39.00 12.67
CA ASN A 31 -14.11 39.65 13.71
C ASN A 31 -14.72 38.70 14.76
N SER A 32 -14.43 37.40 14.71
CA SER A 32 -14.95 36.45 15.70
C SER A 32 -14.39 36.76 17.11
N ALA A 33 -15.19 36.50 18.15
CA ALA A 33 -14.75 36.65 19.55
C ALA A 33 -13.51 35.79 19.84
N LEU A 34 -13.41 34.60 19.23
CA LEU A 34 -12.24 33.72 19.31
C LEU A 34 -10.98 34.38 18.70
N HIS A 35 -11.07 34.94 17.50
CA HIS A 35 -9.93 35.60 16.86
C HIS A 35 -9.42 36.78 17.70
N ARG A 36 -10.33 37.61 18.21
CA ARG A 36 -9.97 38.71 19.12
C ARG A 36 -9.31 38.17 20.40
N ALA A 37 -9.87 37.12 21.00
CA ALA A 37 -9.35 36.54 22.24
C ALA A 37 -7.92 36.04 22.07
N VAL A 38 -7.68 35.26 21.01
CA VAL A 38 -6.37 34.73 20.65
C VAL A 38 -5.39 35.84 20.30
N PHE A 39 -5.84 36.89 19.60
CA PHE A 39 -5.00 38.03 19.23
C PHE A 39 -4.52 38.82 20.44
N TYR A 40 -5.37 39.01 21.45
CA TYR A 40 -5.04 39.78 22.66
C TYR A 40 -4.29 38.97 23.72
N LEU A 41 -4.47 37.65 23.77
CA LEU A 41 -3.88 36.77 24.79
C LEU A 41 -2.36 36.97 25.00
N PRO A 42 -1.52 37.18 23.97
CA PRO A 42 -0.08 37.42 24.14
C PRO A 42 0.25 38.78 24.79
N SER A 43 -0.63 39.76 24.64
CA SER A 43 -0.42 41.16 25.05
C SER A 43 -0.91 41.47 26.48
N ILE A 44 -1.49 40.48 27.17
CA ILE A 44 -1.99 40.63 28.53
C ILE A 44 -0.81 40.78 29.51
N ARG A 45 -0.94 41.74 30.44
CA ARG A 45 0.12 42.13 31.38
C ARG A 45 0.00 41.48 32.77
N ASN A 46 -1.16 40.91 33.09
CA ASN A 46 -1.47 40.36 34.42
C ASN A 46 -1.85 38.88 34.33
N GLU A 47 -1.28 38.06 35.23
CA GLU A 47 -1.49 36.61 35.26
C GLU A 47 -2.96 36.22 35.47
N PRO A 48 -3.71 36.86 36.38
CA PRO A 48 -5.13 36.54 36.59
C PRO A 48 -5.98 36.82 35.35
N ASN A 49 -5.62 37.81 34.53
CA ASN A 49 -6.35 38.14 33.32
C ASN A 49 -6.10 37.14 32.19
N ILE A 50 -4.90 36.54 32.14
CA ILE A 50 -4.61 35.40 31.26
C ILE A 50 -5.49 34.23 31.68
N GLY A 51 -5.50 33.90 32.96
CA GLY A 51 -6.29 32.79 33.48
C GLY A 51 -7.78 32.98 33.28
N LEU A 52 -8.31 34.18 33.50
CA LEU A 52 -9.71 34.52 33.22
C LEU A 52 -10.03 34.29 31.74
N LEU A 53 -9.23 34.84 30.82
CA LEU A 53 -9.48 34.69 29.40
C LEU A 53 -9.40 33.22 28.93
N VAL A 54 -8.41 32.48 29.40
CA VAL A 54 -8.24 31.04 29.10
C VAL A 54 -9.42 30.23 29.65
N ASN A 55 -9.88 30.55 30.85
CA ASN A 55 -11.04 29.90 31.45
C ASN A 55 -12.32 30.13 30.63
N GLU A 56 -12.54 31.36 30.15
CA GLU A 56 -13.67 31.67 29.27
C GLU A 56 -13.51 31.02 27.89
N LEU A 57 -12.30 30.98 27.33
CA LEU A 57 -12.00 30.27 26.08
C LEU A 57 -12.31 28.78 26.18
N ALA A 58 -11.95 28.16 27.30
CA ALA A 58 -12.20 26.75 27.56
C ALA A 58 -13.69 26.49 27.82
N LEU A 59 -14.35 27.27 28.67
CA LEU A 59 -15.71 26.97 29.14
C LEU A 59 -16.81 27.52 28.23
N SER A 60 -16.50 28.42 27.29
CA SER A 60 -17.52 28.98 26.39
C SER A 60 -18.15 27.88 25.51
N PRO A 61 -19.48 27.70 25.57
CA PRO A 61 -20.19 26.73 24.73
C PRO A 61 -20.19 27.14 23.24
N HIS A 62 -19.87 28.41 22.95
CA HIS A 62 -19.86 28.95 21.59
C HIS A 62 -18.54 28.73 20.86
N ILE A 63 -17.44 28.49 21.61
CA ILE A 63 -16.14 28.19 21.01
C ILE A 63 -16.07 26.73 20.62
N ILE A 64 -16.38 25.82 21.55
CA ILE A 64 -16.42 24.39 21.27
C ILE A 64 -17.88 23.93 21.32
N ARG A 65 -18.43 23.71 20.12
CA ARG A 65 -19.76 23.16 19.91
C ARG A 65 -19.66 21.66 19.65
N LEU A 66 -20.48 20.87 20.34
CA LEU A 66 -20.58 19.42 20.13
C LEU A 66 -21.61 19.12 19.03
N ASP A 67 -21.34 19.66 17.84
CA ASP A 67 -22.09 19.43 16.61
C ASP A 67 -21.11 19.07 15.48
N ASP A 68 -21.57 19.02 14.22
CA ASP A 68 -20.74 18.67 13.07
C ASP A 68 -19.53 19.61 12.87
N ARG A 69 -19.50 20.76 13.54
CA ARG A 69 -18.39 21.73 13.51
C ARG A 69 -17.40 21.56 14.66
N VAL A 70 -17.52 20.50 15.46
CA VAL A 70 -16.65 20.25 16.62
C VAL A 70 -15.17 20.21 16.24
N LEU A 71 -14.83 19.57 15.13
CA LEU A 71 -13.44 19.45 14.66
C LEU A 71 -12.87 20.78 14.17
N VAL A 72 -13.68 21.53 13.42
CA VAL A 72 -13.32 22.87 12.93
C VAL A 72 -13.09 23.82 14.11
N SER A 73 -13.95 23.75 15.13
CA SER A 73 -13.83 24.51 16.36
C SER A 73 -12.56 24.18 17.13
N ALA A 74 -12.26 22.89 17.30
CA ALA A 74 -11.03 22.42 17.93
C ALA A 74 -9.78 22.84 17.14
N LEU A 75 -9.84 22.79 15.81
CA LEU A 75 -8.76 23.22 14.93
C LEU A 75 -8.47 24.72 15.08
N TYR A 76 -9.50 25.57 15.02
CA TYR A 76 -9.30 27.01 15.17
C TYR A 76 -8.79 27.41 16.55
N LEU A 77 -9.31 26.77 17.61
CA LEU A 77 -8.82 27.04 18.97
C LEU A 77 -7.36 26.59 19.14
N SER A 78 -7.00 25.39 18.67
CA SER A 78 -5.64 24.86 18.79
C SER A 78 -4.61 25.66 17.96
N GLU A 79 -4.90 25.96 16.69
CA GLU A 79 -4.02 26.79 15.86
C GLU A 79 -3.99 28.25 16.35
N GLY A 80 -5.09 28.75 16.92
CA GLY A 80 -5.15 30.04 17.58
C GLY A 80 -4.21 30.13 18.78
N ILE A 81 -4.31 29.20 19.72
CA ILE A 81 -3.43 29.14 20.90
C ILE A 81 -1.96 28.95 20.50
N LYS A 82 -1.68 28.10 19.51
CA LYS A 82 -0.34 27.96 18.93
C LYS A 82 0.18 29.29 18.40
N SER A 83 -0.62 30.01 17.60
CA SER A 83 -0.26 31.33 17.06
C SER A 83 -0.01 32.35 18.16
N ALA A 84 -0.85 32.35 19.20
CA ALA A 84 -0.68 33.20 20.38
C ALA A 84 0.64 32.91 21.11
N ALA A 85 0.99 31.64 21.32
CA ALA A 85 2.25 31.25 21.97
C ALA A 85 3.47 31.66 21.14
N VAL A 86 3.44 31.47 19.81
CA VAL A 86 4.51 31.90 18.90
C VAL A 86 4.66 33.42 18.92
N ARG A 87 3.55 34.16 18.86
CA ARG A 87 3.57 35.63 18.94
C ARG A 87 4.07 36.10 20.30
N LYS A 88 3.70 35.40 21.38
CA LYS A 88 4.16 35.72 22.73
C LYS A 88 5.68 35.66 22.84
N ALA A 89 6.31 34.67 22.21
CA ALA A 89 7.76 34.56 22.17
C ALA A 89 8.46 35.72 21.43
N GLN A 90 7.74 36.46 20.58
CA GLN A 90 8.27 37.59 19.80
C GLN A 90 8.04 38.96 20.48
N ILE A 91 7.10 39.05 21.42
CA ILE A 91 6.78 40.30 22.12
C ILE A 91 7.72 40.43 23.32
N THR A 92 8.65 41.39 23.25
CA THR A 92 9.39 41.87 24.42
C THR A 92 8.60 43.00 25.09
N SER A 93 8.69 43.08 26.43
CA SER A 93 8.15 44.07 27.38
C SER A 93 7.26 45.22 26.85
N PRO A 94 6.10 45.53 27.49
CA PRO A 94 5.81 45.35 28.92
C PRO A 94 4.73 44.30 29.19
N THR A 95 4.96 43.05 28.81
CA THR A 95 4.03 41.93 29.04
C THR A 95 4.72 40.84 29.86
N ILE A 96 3.96 39.92 30.47
CA ILE A 96 4.51 38.82 31.29
C ILE A 96 5.50 37.99 30.48
N ASP A 97 6.56 37.46 31.08
CA ASP A 97 7.51 36.61 30.35
C ASP A 97 6.84 35.31 29.86
N LEU A 98 7.37 34.73 28.78
CA LEU A 98 6.79 33.54 28.16
C LEU A 98 6.61 32.35 29.15
N PRO A 99 7.58 32.02 30.04
CA PRO A 99 7.41 30.92 30.99
C PRO A 99 6.23 31.15 31.94
N ASP A 100 6.13 32.34 32.52
CA ASP A 100 5.05 32.70 33.45
C ASP A 100 3.69 32.76 32.73
N TRP A 101 3.68 33.20 31.47
CA TRP A 101 2.49 33.19 30.62
C TRP A 101 2.00 31.75 30.36
N VAL A 102 2.91 30.82 30.05
CA VAL A 102 2.56 29.39 29.90
C VAL A 102 2.08 28.80 31.23
N ASP A 103 2.78 29.09 32.34
CA ASP A 103 2.40 28.60 33.66
C ASP A 103 1.03 29.12 34.11
N ALA A 104 0.64 30.33 33.72
CA ALA A 104 -0.70 30.87 33.94
C ALA A 104 -1.77 30.04 33.22
N ILE A 105 -1.53 29.70 31.95
CA ILE A 105 -2.46 28.88 31.14
C ILE A 105 -2.57 27.48 31.74
N LEU A 106 -1.45 26.84 32.05
CA LEU A 106 -1.44 25.49 32.62
C LEU A 106 -2.12 25.44 34.00
N ARG A 107 -1.85 26.42 34.87
CA ARG A 107 -2.55 26.55 36.17
C ARG A 107 -4.04 26.72 35.99
N THR A 108 -4.48 27.43 34.95
CA THR A 108 -5.91 27.60 34.65
C THR A 108 -6.54 26.28 34.19
N CYS A 109 -5.89 25.54 33.29
CA CYS A 109 -6.37 24.23 32.87
C CYS A 109 -6.47 23.24 34.05
N LEU A 110 -5.49 23.25 34.95
CA LEU A 110 -5.52 22.48 36.21
C LEU A 110 -6.61 22.99 37.17
N GLY A 111 -6.85 24.30 37.22
CA GLY A 111 -7.94 24.88 37.99
C GLY A 111 -9.33 24.42 37.52
N ILE A 112 -9.50 24.20 36.20
CA ILE A 112 -10.73 23.64 35.64
C ILE A 112 -10.92 22.19 36.08
N GLU A 113 -9.85 21.39 36.21
CA GLU A 113 -9.95 20.02 36.73
C GLU A 113 -10.55 19.99 38.14
N TYR A 114 -10.18 20.94 39.00
CA TYR A 114 -10.69 21.03 40.37
C TYR A 114 -12.10 21.64 40.43
N ASN A 115 -12.33 22.75 39.72
CA ASN A 115 -13.56 23.53 39.84
C ASN A 115 -14.71 23.00 38.96
N ASN A 116 -14.40 22.50 37.77
CA ASN A 116 -15.37 22.04 36.76
C ASN A 116 -14.89 20.75 36.08
N PRO A 117 -14.73 19.64 36.83
CA PRO A 117 -14.12 18.42 36.31
C PRO A 117 -14.82 17.85 35.07
N THR A 118 -16.14 18.05 34.94
CA THR A 118 -16.94 17.56 33.80
C THR A 118 -16.66 18.29 32.48
N GLN A 119 -16.07 19.48 32.54
CA GLN A 119 -15.72 20.32 31.39
C GLN A 119 -14.23 20.31 31.06
N LEU A 120 -13.41 19.53 31.80
CA LEU A 120 -11.97 19.47 31.62
C LEU A 120 -11.56 19.11 30.18
N TRP A 121 -12.33 18.27 29.49
CA TRP A 121 -12.11 17.91 28.08
C TRP A 121 -12.01 19.13 27.13
N ARG A 122 -12.64 20.26 27.47
CA ARG A 122 -12.57 21.51 26.69
C ARG A 122 -11.19 22.18 26.72
N THR A 123 -10.33 21.79 27.66
CA THR A 123 -8.94 22.28 27.73
C THR A 123 -8.02 21.61 26.71
N VAL A 124 -8.41 20.46 26.16
CA VAL A 124 -7.55 19.65 25.27
C VAL A 124 -7.10 20.41 24.02
N PRO A 125 -7.94 21.18 23.30
CA PRO A 125 -7.47 21.98 22.16
C PRO A 125 -6.48 23.08 22.55
N ILE A 126 -6.60 23.64 23.77
CA ILE A 126 -5.67 24.65 24.30
C ILE A 126 -4.31 24.00 24.56
N LEU A 127 -4.30 22.84 25.23
CA LEU A 127 -3.08 22.06 25.48
C LEU A 127 -2.42 21.60 24.18
N CYS A 128 -3.22 21.14 23.21
CA CYS A 128 -2.75 20.81 21.86
C CYS A 128 -2.04 21.99 21.19
N GLY A 129 -2.64 23.18 21.22
CA GLY A 129 -2.03 24.40 20.68
C GLY A 129 -0.70 24.78 21.36
N LEU A 130 -0.63 24.66 22.69
CA LEU A 130 0.61 24.91 23.44
C LEU A 130 1.72 23.91 23.12
N ILE A 131 1.42 22.60 23.10
CA ILE A 131 2.39 21.54 22.82
C ILE A 131 2.96 21.69 21.40
N LYS A 132 2.10 22.06 20.43
CA LYS A 132 2.49 22.24 19.03
C LYS A 132 3.30 23.54 18.77
N ALA A 133 3.35 24.46 19.72
CA ALA A 133 3.99 25.74 19.53
C ALA A 133 5.52 25.63 19.52
N LYS A 134 6.13 26.00 18.39
CA LYS A 134 7.59 25.99 18.15
C LYS A 134 8.07 27.41 17.85
N GLY A 135 9.23 27.76 18.40
CA GLY A 135 9.87 29.06 18.22
C GLY A 135 10.64 29.16 16.90
N LEU A 136 11.46 30.21 16.78
CA LEU A 136 12.39 30.38 15.66
C LEU A 136 13.31 29.14 15.58
N GLN A 137 13.54 28.62 14.36
CA GLN A 137 14.31 27.39 14.09
C GLN A 137 13.67 26.07 14.58
N GLY A 138 12.39 26.08 14.97
CA GLY A 138 11.66 24.84 15.31
C GLY A 138 11.89 24.31 16.73
N ALA A 139 12.61 25.04 17.57
CA ALA A 139 12.80 24.69 18.99
C ALA A 139 11.47 24.76 19.77
N PRO A 140 11.23 23.87 20.74
CA PRO A 140 10.02 23.93 21.56
C PRO A 140 9.99 25.22 22.40
N LEU A 141 8.83 25.87 22.46
CA LEU A 141 8.65 27.09 23.29
C LEU A 141 8.50 26.79 24.77
N LEU A 142 8.02 25.59 25.11
CA LEU A 142 7.78 25.16 26.48
C LEU A 142 9.09 24.62 27.08
N THR A 143 9.32 24.92 28.36
CA THR A 143 10.37 24.23 29.13
C THR A 143 10.04 22.74 29.26
N LYS A 144 11.04 21.88 29.52
CA LYS A 144 10.82 20.43 29.71
C LYS A 144 9.77 20.13 30.79
N LYS A 145 9.76 20.90 31.87
CA LYS A 145 8.77 20.76 32.98
C LYS A 145 7.36 21.12 32.51
N GLN A 146 7.21 22.23 31.79
CA GLN A 146 5.92 22.68 31.25
C GLN A 146 5.39 21.71 30.20
N MET A 147 6.26 21.23 29.32
CA MET A 147 5.92 20.23 28.31
C MET A 147 5.40 18.95 28.96
N HIS A 148 6.12 18.41 29.95
CA HIS A 148 5.69 17.22 30.69
C HIS A 148 4.34 17.44 31.39
N ALA A 149 4.14 18.59 32.04
CA ALA A 149 2.88 18.91 32.71
C ALA A 149 1.70 19.01 31.72
N ALA A 150 1.90 19.69 30.58
CA ALA A 150 0.89 19.83 29.53
C ALA A 150 0.50 18.48 28.92
N GLN A 151 1.50 17.67 28.58
CA GLN A 151 1.30 16.33 28.02
C GLN A 151 0.55 15.42 28.99
N LYS A 152 0.99 15.37 30.26
CA LYS A 152 0.35 14.55 31.28
C LYS A 152 -1.10 14.95 31.54
N LEU A 153 -1.38 16.26 31.62
CA LEU A 153 -2.75 16.74 31.78
C LEU A 153 -3.62 16.39 30.57
N MET A 154 -3.10 16.57 29.36
CA MET A 154 -3.81 16.25 28.12
C MET A 154 -4.13 14.75 28.03
N THR A 155 -3.15 13.87 28.22
CA THR A 155 -3.35 12.41 28.11
C THR A 155 -4.28 11.88 29.21
N THR A 156 -4.15 12.37 30.45
CA THR A 156 -5.06 12.00 31.56
C THR A 156 -6.49 12.45 31.25
N THR A 157 -6.66 13.64 30.69
CA THR A 157 -7.96 14.16 30.29
C THR A 157 -8.58 13.31 29.17
N ILE A 158 -7.80 12.97 28.15
CA ILE A 158 -8.26 12.11 27.05
C ILE A 158 -8.72 10.76 27.60
N SER A 159 -7.90 10.08 28.41
CA SER A 159 -8.24 8.80 29.02
C SER A 159 -9.51 8.82 29.85
N ARG A 160 -9.82 9.96 30.49
CA ARG A 160 -11.04 10.14 31.29
C ARG A 160 -12.31 10.30 30.45
N PHE A 161 -12.21 10.92 29.27
CA PHE A 161 -13.38 11.33 28.47
C PHE A 161 -13.52 10.59 27.14
N ILE A 162 -12.54 9.78 26.72
CA ILE A 162 -12.54 9.09 25.43
C ILE A 162 -13.73 8.14 25.24
N SER A 163 -14.29 7.56 26.31
CA SER A 163 -15.46 6.70 26.23
C SER A 163 -16.78 7.44 25.98
N GLN A 164 -16.76 8.78 25.91
CA GLN A 164 -17.95 9.61 25.65
C GLN A 164 -18.00 9.95 24.15
N PRO A 165 -18.98 9.43 23.40
CA PRO A 165 -18.98 9.47 21.93
C PRO A 165 -19.10 10.89 21.36
N ASP A 166 -19.76 11.80 22.08
CA ASP A 166 -19.89 13.21 21.72
C ASP A 166 -18.55 13.96 21.79
N LYS A 167 -17.63 13.52 22.67
CA LYS A 167 -16.35 14.20 22.93
C LYS A 167 -15.17 13.51 22.25
N ALA A 168 -15.26 12.20 22.04
CA ALA A 168 -14.19 11.39 21.47
C ALA A 168 -13.59 12.00 20.18
N PRO A 169 -14.38 12.45 19.17
CA PRO A 169 -13.86 13.05 17.95
C PRO A 169 -12.87 14.19 18.19
N LEU A 170 -13.21 15.12 19.09
CA LEU A 170 -12.34 16.25 19.44
C LEU A 170 -11.05 15.80 20.11
N LEU A 171 -11.17 14.85 21.04
CA LEU A 171 -10.05 14.36 21.83
C LEU A 171 -9.02 13.64 20.95
N VAL A 172 -9.46 12.72 20.10
CA VAL A 172 -8.57 11.98 19.20
C VAL A 172 -7.98 12.89 18.12
N PHE A 173 -8.75 13.84 17.60
CA PHE A 173 -8.26 14.79 16.61
C PHE A 173 -7.14 15.68 17.17
N CYS A 174 -7.31 16.20 18.39
CA CYS A 174 -6.27 16.96 19.07
C CYS A 174 -5.04 16.10 19.38
N LEU A 175 -5.23 14.84 19.79
CA LEU A 175 -4.13 13.91 20.07
C LEU A 175 -3.32 13.60 18.81
N ALA A 176 -3.98 13.30 17.69
CA ALA A 176 -3.33 12.99 16.42
C ALA A 176 -2.40 14.13 15.97
N LYS A 177 -2.80 15.38 16.19
CA LYS A 177 -2.01 16.58 15.83
C LYS A 177 -0.76 16.80 16.67
N VAL A 178 -0.58 16.13 17.81
CA VAL A 178 0.55 16.33 18.72
C VAL A 178 1.24 15.04 19.14
N GLN A 179 0.82 13.88 18.61
CA GLN A 179 1.37 12.58 18.99
C GLN A 179 2.90 12.49 18.82
N SER A 180 3.45 13.16 17.80
CA SER A 180 4.89 13.21 17.54
C SER A 180 5.67 14.02 18.57
N GLU A 181 4.98 14.89 19.30
CA GLU A 181 5.55 15.74 20.34
C GLU A 181 5.43 15.12 21.74
N ILE A 182 4.56 14.12 21.93
CA ILE A 182 4.33 13.48 23.24
C ILE A 182 5.51 12.57 23.59
N ASP A 183 6.00 12.65 24.83
CA ASP A 183 7.02 11.73 25.35
C ASP A 183 6.53 10.28 25.31
N VAL A 184 7.36 9.38 24.78
CA VAL A 184 7.03 7.95 24.58
C VAL A 184 6.52 7.32 25.88
N ASN A 185 7.15 7.61 27.03
CA ASN A 185 6.72 7.01 28.29
C ASN A 185 5.34 7.52 28.73
N ILE A 186 5.01 8.79 28.46
CA ILE A 186 3.69 9.35 28.77
C ILE A 186 2.64 8.73 27.84
N PHE A 187 2.95 8.62 26.55
CA PHE A 187 2.06 8.00 25.58
C PHE A 187 1.72 6.56 25.98
N GLU A 188 2.75 5.75 26.28
CA GLU A 188 2.58 4.35 26.66
C GLU A 188 1.81 4.16 27.97
N SER A 189 2.09 4.98 29.00
CA SER A 189 1.56 4.77 30.35
C SER A 189 0.22 5.45 30.66
N SER A 190 -0.08 6.58 30.00
CA SER A 190 -1.20 7.44 30.42
C SER A 190 -2.42 7.35 29.52
N ILE A 191 -2.30 6.74 28.33
CA ILE A 191 -3.37 6.65 27.33
C ILE A 191 -4.03 5.27 27.37
N VAL A 192 -5.36 5.24 27.33
CA VAL A 192 -6.14 4.02 27.09
C VAL A 192 -6.14 3.73 25.58
N HIS A 193 -5.08 3.08 25.09
CA HIS A 193 -4.83 2.87 23.64
C HIS A 193 -5.99 2.23 22.90
N ASP A 194 -6.66 1.25 23.51
CA ASP A 194 -7.79 0.55 22.89
C ASP A 194 -8.96 1.51 22.61
N SER A 195 -9.31 2.36 23.57
CA SER A 195 -10.40 3.35 23.40
C SER A 195 -10.02 4.46 22.42
N VAL A 196 -8.75 4.89 22.43
CA VAL A 196 -8.25 5.90 21.47
C VAL A 196 -8.21 5.32 20.06
N LEU A 197 -7.80 4.06 19.89
CA LEU A 197 -7.82 3.35 18.61
C LEU A 197 -9.24 3.35 18.04
N LEU A 198 -10.21 2.85 18.81
CA LEU A 198 -11.60 2.77 18.36
C LEU A 198 -12.20 4.16 18.10
N GLY A 199 -11.93 5.15 18.95
CA GLY A 199 -12.37 6.52 18.72
C GLY A 199 -11.72 7.18 17.50
N THR A 200 -10.48 6.84 17.17
CA THR A 200 -9.77 7.37 15.98
C THR A 200 -10.31 6.75 14.70
N VAL A 201 -10.58 5.44 14.72
CA VAL A 201 -11.18 4.71 13.60
C VAL A 201 -12.62 5.18 13.35
N ASP A 202 -13.41 5.37 14.41
CA ASP A 202 -14.76 5.93 14.32
C ASP A 202 -14.74 7.37 13.78
N LEU A 203 -13.77 8.19 14.18
CA LEU A 203 -13.57 9.51 13.57
C LEU A 203 -13.17 9.41 12.09
N LEU A 204 -12.30 8.47 11.73
CA LEU A 204 -11.78 8.34 10.37
C LEU A 204 -12.84 7.85 9.39
N TYR A 205 -13.67 6.88 9.77
CA TYR A 205 -14.59 6.18 8.86
C TYR A 205 -16.07 6.38 9.21
N GLY A 206 -16.38 7.08 10.30
CA GLY A 206 -17.74 7.38 10.73
C GLY A 206 -18.32 8.64 10.09
N PRO A 207 -19.42 9.19 10.66
CA PRO A 207 -20.19 10.30 10.07
C PRO A 207 -19.38 11.60 9.86
N LEU A 208 -18.44 11.90 10.75
CA LEU A 208 -17.59 13.10 10.68
C LEU A 208 -16.33 12.91 9.81
N GLY A 209 -16.12 11.69 9.31
CA GLY A 209 -14.90 11.26 8.64
C GLY A 209 -15.05 11.02 7.14
N LEU A 210 -14.25 10.08 6.66
CA LEU A 210 -14.26 9.56 5.29
C LEU A 210 -15.30 8.44 5.20
N ASN A 211 -16.53 8.81 4.90
CA ASN A 211 -17.62 7.89 4.62
C ASN A 211 -18.09 8.09 3.18
N TRP A 212 -19.08 7.30 2.77
CA TRP A 212 -19.60 7.38 1.40
C TRP A 212 -20.23 8.73 1.06
N GLU A 213 -20.76 9.48 2.03
CA GLU A 213 -21.37 10.80 1.80
C GLU A 213 -20.29 11.87 1.57
N SER A 214 -19.15 11.76 2.24
CA SER A 214 -18.04 12.70 2.12
C SER A 214 -17.11 12.43 0.93
N LEU A 215 -16.99 11.17 0.48
CA LEU A 215 -16.07 10.79 -0.60
C LEU A 215 -16.36 11.44 -1.96
N PRO A 216 -17.60 11.44 -2.51
CA PRO A 216 -17.87 12.05 -3.81
C PRO A 216 -17.55 13.56 -3.84
N PRO A 217 -17.99 14.39 -2.85
CA PRO A 217 -17.58 15.79 -2.78
C PRO A 217 -16.07 16.00 -2.74
N LEU A 218 -15.34 15.16 -1.98
CA LEU A 218 -13.88 15.22 -1.92
C LEU A 218 -13.22 14.90 -3.27
N CYS A 219 -13.80 14.00 -4.06
CA CYS A 219 -13.28 13.63 -5.37
C CYS A 219 -13.52 14.71 -6.44
N THR A 220 -14.55 15.55 -6.28
CA THR A 220 -14.96 16.52 -7.30
C THR A 220 -14.60 17.98 -6.99
N ASP A 221 -14.48 18.35 -5.70
CA ASP A 221 -14.31 19.75 -5.29
C ASP A 221 -13.03 19.95 -4.46
N GLN A 222 -12.17 20.86 -4.90
CA GLN A 222 -10.96 21.25 -4.17
C GLN A 222 -11.27 21.99 -2.85
N ASN A 223 -12.35 22.77 -2.80
CA ASN A 223 -12.74 23.47 -1.57
C ASN A 223 -13.23 22.48 -0.51
N ALA A 224 -14.03 21.49 -0.90
CA ALA A 224 -14.40 20.37 -0.04
C ALA A 224 -13.16 19.65 0.53
N ARG A 225 -12.16 19.35 -0.31
CA ARG A 225 -10.89 18.75 0.14
C ARG A 225 -10.15 19.60 1.18
N SER A 226 -10.00 20.89 0.92
CA SER A 226 -9.25 21.80 1.80
C SER A 226 -9.96 22.12 3.12
N SER A 227 -11.28 21.99 3.16
CA SER A 227 -12.11 22.34 4.32
C SER A 227 -12.44 21.14 5.20
N HIS A 228 -12.27 19.90 4.71
CA HIS A 228 -12.60 18.68 5.45
C HIS A 228 -11.52 18.34 6.49
N PRO A 229 -11.78 18.47 7.81
CA PRO A 229 -10.74 18.35 8.84
C PRO A 229 -10.09 16.97 8.87
N VAL A 230 -10.88 15.90 8.75
CA VAL A 230 -10.35 14.52 8.74
C VAL A 230 -9.48 14.24 7.52
N PHE A 231 -9.93 14.61 6.31
CA PHE A 231 -9.14 14.41 5.08
C PHE A 231 -7.81 15.20 5.10
N THR A 232 -7.85 16.47 5.50
CA THR A 232 -6.64 17.32 5.59
C THR A 232 -5.61 16.81 6.61
N HIS A 233 -6.07 16.09 7.63
CA HIS A 233 -5.23 15.49 8.69
C HIS A 233 -5.21 13.96 8.64
N LEU A 234 -5.49 13.36 7.48
CA LEU A 234 -5.55 11.91 7.31
C LEU A 234 -4.25 11.24 7.76
N SER A 235 -3.10 11.78 7.35
CA SER A 235 -1.80 11.23 7.73
C SER A 235 -1.57 11.23 9.24
N ASP A 236 -1.94 12.32 9.93
CA ASP A 236 -1.79 12.44 11.39
C ASP A 236 -2.67 11.40 12.10
N LEU A 237 -3.92 11.27 11.68
CA LEU A 237 -4.88 10.30 12.23
C LEU A 237 -4.46 8.85 11.95
N SER A 238 -4.00 8.55 10.74
CA SER A 238 -3.48 7.23 10.39
C SER A 238 -2.24 6.85 11.20
N HIS A 239 -1.35 7.81 11.48
CA HIS A 239 -0.23 7.57 12.39
C HIS A 239 -0.70 7.31 13.83
N LEU A 240 -1.78 7.95 14.28
CA LEU A 240 -2.34 7.69 15.62
C LEU A 240 -2.89 6.27 15.72
N VAL A 241 -3.62 5.82 14.70
CA VAL A 241 -4.07 4.43 14.61
C VAL A 241 -2.86 3.48 14.65
N LYS A 242 -1.81 3.73 13.85
CA LYS A 242 -0.57 2.93 13.85
C LYS A 242 0.02 2.80 15.26
N LEU A 243 0.21 3.92 15.97
CA LEU A 243 0.79 3.93 17.32
C LEU A 243 -0.13 3.22 18.33
N CYS A 244 -1.44 3.44 18.26
CA CYS A 244 -2.39 2.77 19.14
C CYS A 244 -2.51 1.28 18.85
N VAL A 245 -2.40 0.83 17.60
CA VAL A 245 -2.32 -0.60 17.25
C VAL A 245 -1.09 -1.24 17.88
N GLN A 246 0.08 -0.58 17.77
CA GLN A 246 1.33 -1.08 18.34
C GLN A 246 1.29 -1.24 19.86
N GLN A 247 0.52 -0.40 20.55
CA GLN A 247 0.42 -0.38 22.01
C GLN A 247 -0.84 -1.08 22.55
N SER A 248 -1.84 -1.33 21.70
CA SER A 248 -3.10 -2.00 22.06
C SER A 248 -2.83 -3.40 22.58
N ARG A 249 -3.50 -3.76 23.67
CA ARG A 249 -3.38 -5.11 24.24
C ARG A 249 -4.53 -6.03 23.85
N SER A 250 -5.65 -5.46 23.41
CA SER A 250 -6.89 -6.15 23.09
C SER A 250 -6.94 -6.58 21.62
N ASN A 251 -6.96 -7.89 21.39
CA ASN A 251 -7.17 -8.43 20.04
C ASN A 251 -8.55 -8.06 19.48
N ASP A 252 -9.56 -7.92 20.33
CA ASP A 252 -10.91 -7.52 19.91
C ASP A 252 -10.92 -6.07 19.40
N SER A 253 -10.21 -5.17 20.07
CA SER A 253 -10.10 -3.77 19.64
C SER A 253 -9.34 -3.65 18.31
N LEU A 254 -8.27 -4.44 18.15
CA LEU A 254 -7.55 -4.57 16.87
C LEU A 254 -8.47 -5.12 15.76
N ASP A 255 -9.30 -6.12 16.08
CA ASP A 255 -10.21 -6.72 15.11
C ASP A 255 -11.29 -5.74 14.64
N ILE A 256 -11.93 -5.02 15.58
CA ILE A 256 -12.93 -3.99 15.30
C ILE A 256 -12.33 -2.87 14.44
N ALA A 257 -11.14 -2.40 14.78
CA ALA A 257 -10.44 -1.38 14.01
C ALA A 257 -10.20 -1.84 12.57
N LEU A 258 -9.65 -3.05 12.38
CA LEU A 258 -9.40 -3.59 11.05
C LEU A 258 -10.68 -3.89 10.26
N ASN A 259 -11.81 -4.20 10.93
CA ASN A 259 -13.12 -4.33 10.27
C ASN A 259 -13.56 -3.01 9.66
N ALA A 260 -13.45 -1.91 10.41
CA ALA A 260 -13.82 -0.59 9.91
C ALA A 260 -12.93 -0.14 8.74
N GLU A 261 -11.62 -0.42 8.79
CA GLU A 261 -10.70 -0.20 7.67
C GLU A 261 -11.14 -1.01 6.42
N ALA A 262 -11.47 -2.29 6.60
CA ALA A 262 -11.95 -3.16 5.53
C ALA A 262 -13.28 -2.68 4.93
N ASP A 263 -14.23 -2.26 5.76
CA ASP A 263 -15.53 -1.73 5.33
C ASP A 263 -15.38 -0.44 4.53
N PHE A 264 -14.48 0.45 4.97
CA PHE A 264 -14.14 1.66 4.24
C PHE A 264 -13.53 1.34 2.85
N ILE A 265 -12.57 0.42 2.78
CA ILE A 265 -11.94 0.03 1.51
C ILE A 265 -12.94 -0.61 0.55
N ASN A 266 -13.78 -1.52 1.05
CA ASN A 266 -14.84 -2.13 0.25
C ASN A 266 -15.83 -1.08 -0.27
N THR A 267 -16.14 -0.07 0.54
CA THR A 267 -16.96 1.07 0.14
C THR A 267 -16.27 1.87 -0.98
N CYS A 268 -15.00 2.24 -0.79
CA CYS A 268 -14.20 2.93 -1.81
C CYS A 268 -14.19 2.18 -3.15
N ALA A 269 -13.97 0.86 -3.11
CA ALA A 269 -13.93 -0.01 -4.29
C ALA A 269 -15.29 -0.08 -5.00
N ARG A 270 -16.39 -0.26 -4.28
CA ARG A 270 -17.75 -0.34 -4.87
C ARG A 270 -18.17 0.93 -5.62
N TYR A 271 -17.73 2.09 -5.14
CA TYR A 271 -18.13 3.38 -5.71
C TYR A 271 -17.11 3.97 -6.68
N PHE A 272 -15.92 3.38 -6.80
CA PHE A 272 -14.87 3.89 -7.68
C PHE A 272 -15.35 4.06 -9.12
N ASP A 273 -15.98 3.03 -9.70
CA ASP A 273 -16.47 3.06 -11.09
C ASP A 273 -17.59 4.10 -11.33
N GLN A 274 -18.28 4.56 -10.26
CA GLN A 274 -19.33 5.58 -10.36
C GLN A 274 -18.75 7.00 -10.31
N ILE A 275 -17.61 7.19 -9.64
CA ILE A 275 -16.99 8.48 -9.37
C ILE A 275 -15.85 8.79 -10.36
N ALA A 276 -15.22 7.75 -10.93
CA ALA A 276 -13.99 7.89 -11.71
C ALA A 276 -14.24 8.02 -13.22
N PRO A 277 -14.19 9.26 -13.74
CA PRO A 277 -13.40 9.52 -14.95
C PRO A 277 -12.39 10.69 -14.82
N ASN A 278 -12.32 11.38 -13.66
CA ASN A 278 -11.52 12.60 -13.48
C ASN A 278 -10.23 12.37 -12.66
N SER A 279 -9.14 13.08 -13.01
CA SER A 279 -7.80 12.95 -12.38
C SER A 279 -7.75 13.31 -10.89
N ASP A 280 -8.66 14.13 -10.41
CA ASP A 280 -8.72 14.54 -8.99
C ASP A 280 -9.19 13.42 -8.06
N ALA A 281 -10.17 12.62 -8.50
CA ALA A 281 -10.62 11.44 -7.76
C ALA A 281 -9.46 10.49 -7.52
N TRP A 282 -8.61 10.30 -8.54
CA TRP A 282 -7.43 9.43 -8.44
C TRP A 282 -6.47 9.84 -7.31
N ASN A 283 -6.24 11.14 -7.13
CA ASN A 283 -5.39 11.63 -6.04
C ASN A 283 -5.99 11.39 -4.65
N VAL A 284 -7.32 11.48 -4.51
CA VAL A 284 -8.02 11.17 -3.27
C VAL A 284 -7.83 9.69 -2.90
N TYR A 285 -8.04 8.78 -3.86
CA TYR A 285 -7.85 7.34 -3.64
C TYR A 285 -6.40 6.99 -3.29
N LYS A 286 -5.40 7.65 -3.91
CA LYS A 286 -3.99 7.51 -3.52
C LYS A 286 -3.73 7.94 -2.07
N LEU A 287 -4.25 9.08 -1.65
CA LEU A 287 -4.09 9.55 -0.27
C LEU A 287 -4.77 8.62 0.74
N CYS A 288 -5.95 8.09 0.39
CA CYS A 288 -6.62 7.05 1.19
C CYS A 288 -5.76 5.79 1.29
N LEU A 289 -5.21 5.29 0.18
CA LEU A 289 -4.29 4.14 0.17
C LEU A 289 -3.08 4.38 1.08
N PHE A 290 -2.46 5.57 1.02
CA PHE A 290 -1.33 5.92 1.88
C PHE A 290 -1.71 5.90 3.36
N GLY A 291 -2.86 6.50 3.72
CA GLY A 291 -3.38 6.48 5.09
C GLY A 291 -3.66 5.05 5.59
N ILE A 292 -4.24 4.20 4.75
CA ILE A 292 -4.49 2.78 5.06
C ILE A 292 -3.17 2.04 5.29
N CYS A 293 -2.17 2.21 4.42
CA CYS A 293 -0.88 1.55 4.59
C CYS A 293 -0.19 1.97 5.89
N ILE A 294 -0.25 3.25 6.28
CA ILE A 294 0.28 3.70 7.58
C ILE A 294 -0.38 2.93 8.74
N GLN A 295 -1.71 2.75 8.69
CA GLN A 295 -2.46 2.03 9.72
C GLN A 295 -2.06 0.54 9.78
N LEU A 296 -2.07 -0.12 8.62
CA LEU A 296 -1.75 -1.53 8.45
C LEU A 296 -0.30 -1.87 8.80
N GLU A 297 0.63 -0.93 8.62
CA GLU A 297 2.02 -1.07 9.08
C GLU A 297 2.10 -1.26 10.62
N GLY A 298 1.17 -0.66 11.36
CA GLY A 298 1.02 -0.89 12.80
C GLY A 298 0.73 -2.36 13.11
N TYR A 299 -0.20 -2.98 12.38
CA TYR A 299 -0.52 -4.39 12.54
C TYR A 299 0.65 -5.28 12.13
N ALA A 300 1.30 -5.00 11.00
CA ALA A 300 2.51 -5.71 10.57
C ALA A 300 3.58 -5.69 11.67
N SER A 301 3.83 -4.53 12.27
CA SER A 301 4.75 -4.36 13.38
C SER A 301 4.36 -5.20 14.61
N VAL A 302 3.08 -5.23 14.99
CA VAL A 302 2.59 -6.07 16.11
C VAL A 302 2.80 -7.54 15.81
N MET A 303 2.41 -8.02 14.62
CA MET A 303 2.53 -9.43 14.24
C MET A 303 3.99 -9.91 14.23
N MET A 304 4.95 -9.04 13.87
CA MET A 304 6.37 -9.39 13.82
C MET A 304 7.08 -9.33 15.18
N THR A 305 6.70 -8.38 16.04
CA THR A 305 7.53 -8.01 17.21
C THR A 305 6.94 -8.41 18.56
N ARG A 306 5.61 -8.58 18.65
CA ARG A 306 4.94 -8.77 19.93
C ARG A 306 5.03 -10.23 20.41
N ARG A 307 5.77 -10.44 21.50
CA ARG A 307 5.82 -11.74 22.20
C ARG A 307 4.42 -12.15 22.70
N GLY A 308 3.99 -13.38 22.43
CA GLY A 308 2.68 -13.89 22.83
C GLY A 308 1.54 -13.49 21.88
N PHE A 309 1.81 -12.73 20.81
CA PHE A 309 0.94 -12.69 19.64
C PHE A 309 1.20 -13.98 18.85
N ASP A 310 0.77 -15.10 19.45
CA ASP A 310 1.07 -16.45 18.99
C ASP A 310 0.47 -16.71 17.59
N GLN A 311 0.80 -17.86 17.00
CA GLN A 311 0.53 -18.17 15.59
C GLN A 311 -0.94 -18.01 15.17
N GLY A 312 -1.91 -18.24 16.07
CA GLY A 312 -3.34 -18.09 15.78
C GLY A 312 -3.73 -16.65 15.41
N PRO A 313 -3.62 -15.68 16.34
CA PRO A 313 -3.87 -14.27 16.05
C PRO A 313 -3.09 -13.73 14.85
N SER A 314 -1.78 -14.00 14.73
CA SER A 314 -0.96 -13.51 13.62
C SER A 314 -1.49 -13.98 12.25
N THR A 315 -1.79 -15.27 12.13
CA THR A 315 -2.34 -15.85 10.88
C THR A 315 -3.72 -15.25 10.57
N TYR A 316 -4.56 -15.07 11.58
CA TYR A 316 -5.88 -14.46 11.44
C TYR A 316 -5.79 -13.03 10.91
N PHE A 317 -4.96 -12.18 11.55
CA PHE A 317 -4.78 -10.79 11.12
C PHE A 317 -4.09 -10.70 9.76
N ALA A 318 -3.06 -11.50 9.48
CA ALA A 318 -2.42 -11.54 8.17
C ALA A 318 -3.41 -11.87 7.04
N LEU A 319 -4.25 -12.90 7.22
CA LEU A 319 -5.31 -13.23 6.26
C LEU A 319 -6.33 -12.08 6.10
N LYS A 320 -6.73 -11.47 7.22
CA LYS A 320 -7.68 -10.35 7.19
C LYS A 320 -7.08 -9.14 6.46
N ILE A 321 -5.82 -8.81 6.69
CA ILE A 321 -5.08 -7.74 6.00
C ILE A 321 -5.02 -8.01 4.49
N LEU A 322 -4.66 -9.22 4.05
CA LEU A 322 -4.65 -9.54 2.62
C LEU A 322 -6.03 -9.32 1.97
N ARG A 323 -7.11 -9.74 2.65
CA ARG A 323 -8.48 -9.50 2.18
C ARG A 323 -8.86 -8.02 2.19
N THR A 324 -8.34 -7.25 3.14
CA THR A 324 -8.52 -5.80 3.23
C THR A 324 -7.80 -5.06 2.10
N LEU A 325 -6.62 -5.53 1.67
CA LEU A 325 -5.83 -4.90 0.59
C LEU A 325 -6.39 -5.19 -0.81
N ALA A 326 -6.97 -6.37 -1.04
CA ALA A 326 -7.40 -6.81 -2.37
C ALA A 326 -8.29 -5.79 -3.12
N PRO A 327 -9.34 -5.18 -2.52
CA PRO A 327 -10.24 -4.27 -3.23
C PRO A 327 -9.61 -2.93 -3.62
N ILE A 328 -8.48 -2.53 -3.00
CA ILE A 328 -7.78 -1.27 -3.32
C ILE A 328 -6.54 -1.48 -4.19
N TYR A 329 -6.17 -2.73 -4.49
CA TYR A 329 -4.97 -3.05 -5.28
C TYR A 329 -4.97 -2.43 -6.68
N PHE A 330 -6.14 -2.15 -7.27
CA PHE A 330 -6.22 -1.45 -8.55
C PHE A 330 -5.53 -0.08 -8.55
N VAL A 331 -5.46 0.59 -7.37
CA VAL A 331 -4.72 1.85 -7.22
C VAL A 331 -3.22 1.60 -7.32
N VAL A 332 -2.73 0.52 -6.69
CA VAL A 332 -1.31 0.12 -6.73
C VAL A 332 -0.91 -0.27 -8.14
N LEU A 333 -1.74 -1.07 -8.82
CA LEU A 333 -1.50 -1.51 -10.20
C LEU A 333 -1.28 -0.34 -11.17
N GLU A 334 -2.03 0.75 -10.98
CA GLU A 334 -1.96 1.97 -11.79
C GLU A 334 -0.84 2.95 -11.35
N LEU A 335 -0.21 2.75 -10.19
CA LEU A 335 1.00 3.52 -9.80
C LEU A 335 2.23 3.07 -10.60
N GLY A 336 2.21 1.88 -11.19
CA GLY A 336 3.22 1.39 -12.14
C GLY A 336 4.48 0.78 -11.51
N ALA A 337 5.49 0.57 -12.35
CA ALA A 337 6.64 -0.31 -12.12
C ALA A 337 7.57 0.06 -10.94
N SER A 338 7.45 1.26 -10.35
CA SER A 338 8.23 1.63 -9.16
C SER A 338 7.72 0.97 -7.87
N GLY A 339 6.59 0.26 -7.94
CA GLY A 339 5.94 -0.33 -6.77
C GLY A 339 5.45 0.72 -5.78
N PHE A 340 4.90 0.26 -4.67
CA PHE A 340 4.57 1.10 -3.53
C PHE A 340 5.12 0.44 -2.26
N PRO A 341 6.37 0.77 -1.85
CA PRO A 341 7.09 -0.02 -0.84
C PRO A 341 6.37 -0.24 0.50
N PRO A 342 5.62 0.73 1.06
CA PRO A 342 4.81 0.47 2.25
C PRO A 342 3.76 -0.62 2.05
N TYR A 343 3.10 -0.64 0.89
CA TYR A 343 2.14 -1.69 0.55
C TYR A 343 2.83 -3.04 0.38
N ASP A 344 3.94 -3.08 -0.35
CA ASP A 344 4.72 -4.30 -0.59
C ASP A 344 5.19 -4.90 0.75
N PHE A 345 5.70 -4.07 1.66
CA PHE A 345 6.08 -4.49 3.00
C PHE A 345 4.92 -5.17 3.74
N ILE A 346 3.73 -4.56 3.77
CA ILE A 346 2.56 -5.11 4.47
C ILE A 346 2.08 -6.40 3.81
N TYR A 347 2.03 -6.42 2.48
CA TYR A 347 1.61 -7.56 1.68
C TYR A 347 2.53 -8.77 1.90
N TYR A 348 3.84 -8.59 1.68
CA TYR A 348 4.82 -9.66 1.82
C TYR A 348 4.97 -10.12 3.27
N THR A 349 4.92 -9.21 4.25
CA THR A 349 4.90 -9.59 5.67
C THR A 349 3.68 -10.48 5.98
N SER A 350 2.52 -10.15 5.44
CA SER A 350 1.30 -10.96 5.64
C SER A 350 1.41 -12.32 4.96
N ILE A 351 1.99 -12.41 3.77
CA ILE A 351 2.29 -13.69 3.12
C ILE A 351 3.27 -14.50 3.97
N ASP A 352 4.40 -13.91 4.37
CA ASP A 352 5.44 -14.57 5.15
C ASP A 352 4.88 -15.14 6.46
N ILE A 353 3.99 -14.42 7.15
CA ILE A 353 3.31 -14.93 8.34
C ILE A 353 2.42 -16.14 8.02
N LEU A 354 1.65 -16.08 6.93
CA LEU A 354 0.82 -17.22 6.51
C LEU A 354 1.65 -18.43 6.08
N THR A 355 2.83 -18.21 5.50
CA THR A 355 3.68 -19.26 4.94
C THR A 355 4.73 -19.81 5.91
N SER A 356 5.14 -19.02 6.91
CA SER A 356 6.18 -19.41 7.89
C SER A 356 5.74 -20.50 8.86
N HIS A 357 4.45 -20.84 8.90
CA HIS A 357 3.88 -21.73 9.91
C HIS A 357 3.09 -22.90 9.31
N VAL A 358 3.43 -23.34 8.09
CA VAL A 358 2.87 -24.55 7.50
C VAL A 358 3.36 -25.77 8.29
N ARG A 359 2.67 -26.12 9.37
CA ARG A 359 2.68 -27.50 9.86
C ARG A 359 1.95 -28.35 8.81
N PRO A 360 2.35 -29.62 8.60
CA PRO A 360 1.68 -30.51 7.63
C PRO A 360 0.17 -30.65 7.85
N GLU A 361 -0.29 -30.38 9.08
CA GLU A 361 -1.70 -30.38 9.50
C GLU A 361 -2.45 -29.04 9.31
N ASP A 362 -1.73 -27.92 9.06
CA ASP A 362 -2.27 -26.56 8.87
C ASP A 362 -2.36 -26.11 7.39
N GLY A 363 -2.05 -27.00 6.44
CA GLY A 363 -2.37 -26.86 5.01
C GLY A 363 -3.73 -26.22 4.67
N PRO A 364 -4.83 -26.40 5.45
CA PRO A 364 -6.09 -25.68 5.24
C PRO A 364 -6.02 -24.14 5.32
N SER A 365 -5.04 -23.51 5.98
CA SER A 365 -5.05 -22.05 6.18
C SER A 365 -4.71 -21.26 4.92
N ILE A 366 -3.67 -21.67 4.18
CA ILE A 366 -3.27 -21.03 2.91
C ILE A 366 -4.28 -21.35 1.80
N GLU A 367 -4.76 -22.59 1.72
CA GLU A 367 -5.81 -22.96 0.77
C GLU A 367 -7.12 -22.21 1.05
N ARG A 368 -7.47 -22.00 2.33
CA ARG A 368 -8.61 -21.16 2.72
C ARG A 368 -8.38 -19.71 2.31
N ALA A 369 -7.19 -19.17 2.48
CA ALA A 369 -6.86 -17.81 2.01
C ALA A 369 -7.07 -17.68 0.50
N ALA A 370 -6.55 -18.63 -0.27
CA ALA A 370 -6.72 -18.70 -1.72
C ALA A 370 -8.21 -18.75 -2.13
N ARG A 371 -9.01 -19.59 -1.46
CA ARG A 371 -10.46 -19.67 -1.72
C ARG A 371 -11.19 -18.37 -1.39
N LEU A 372 -10.83 -17.72 -0.28
CA LEU A 372 -11.47 -16.47 0.14
C LEU A 372 -11.16 -15.32 -0.83
N LEU A 373 -9.91 -15.19 -1.28
CA LEU A 373 -9.51 -14.17 -2.26
C LEU A 373 -10.17 -14.43 -3.62
N ALA A 374 -10.16 -15.67 -4.10
CA ALA A 374 -10.86 -16.04 -5.33
C ALA A 374 -12.37 -15.79 -5.26
N GLY A 375 -12.98 -15.91 -4.07
CA GLY A 375 -14.38 -15.59 -3.85
C GLY A 375 -14.72 -14.09 -3.93
N MET A 376 -13.71 -13.20 -3.99
CA MET A 376 -13.91 -11.76 -4.12
C MET A 376 -14.01 -11.29 -5.57
N CYS A 377 -13.71 -12.16 -6.55
CA CYS A 377 -13.75 -11.82 -7.97
C CYS A 377 -14.79 -12.64 -8.74
N ASN A 378 -15.35 -12.04 -9.78
CA ASN A 378 -16.28 -12.71 -10.70
C ASN A 378 -15.50 -13.56 -11.71
N LEU A 379 -15.10 -14.77 -11.28
CA LEU A 379 -14.39 -15.73 -12.10
C LEU A 379 -15.21 -16.09 -13.35
N GLY A 380 -14.77 -15.64 -14.53
CA GLY A 380 -15.34 -16.03 -15.82
C GLY A 380 -16.13 -14.95 -16.58
N THR A 381 -16.53 -13.85 -15.93
CA THR A 381 -17.14 -12.69 -16.60
C THR A 381 -16.33 -11.43 -16.31
N LEU A 382 -15.39 -11.11 -17.20
CA LEU A 382 -14.63 -9.86 -17.12
C LEU A 382 -15.52 -8.71 -17.59
N ARG A 383 -16.05 -7.92 -16.66
CA ARG A 383 -16.57 -6.59 -16.99
C ARG A 383 -15.40 -5.61 -16.96
N PRO A 384 -15.39 -4.57 -17.80
CA PRO A 384 -14.36 -3.54 -17.74
C PRO A 384 -14.53 -2.71 -16.48
N SER A 385 -13.89 -3.15 -15.38
CA SER A 385 -13.84 -2.46 -14.09
C SER A 385 -12.40 -2.55 -13.58
N LEU A 386 -11.80 -1.40 -13.27
CA LEU A 386 -10.42 -1.37 -12.76
C LEU A 386 -10.31 -2.11 -11.43
N VAL A 387 -11.37 -2.07 -10.63
CA VAL A 387 -11.47 -2.76 -9.33
C VAL A 387 -11.50 -4.28 -9.54
N GLU A 388 -12.38 -4.80 -10.41
CA GLU A 388 -12.44 -6.24 -10.69
C GLU A 388 -11.11 -6.75 -11.27
N ARG A 389 -10.50 -5.98 -12.17
CA ARG A 389 -9.15 -6.28 -12.69
C ARG A 389 -8.13 -6.34 -11.56
N GLY A 390 -8.10 -5.34 -10.69
CA GLY A 390 -7.17 -5.29 -9.55
C GLY A 390 -7.30 -6.51 -8.65
N ILE A 391 -8.52 -6.85 -8.21
CA ILE A 391 -8.74 -8.01 -7.34
C ILE A 391 -8.29 -9.31 -8.03
N LEU A 392 -8.54 -9.46 -9.33
CA LEU A 392 -8.14 -10.65 -10.07
C LEU A 392 -6.62 -10.77 -10.19
N VAL A 393 -5.92 -9.70 -10.57
CA VAL A 393 -4.45 -9.65 -10.62
C VAL A 393 -3.89 -9.96 -9.23
N TYR A 394 -4.38 -9.30 -8.18
CA TYR A 394 -4.00 -9.56 -6.79
C TYR A 394 -4.14 -11.03 -6.39
N THR A 395 -5.24 -11.67 -6.80
CA THR A 395 -5.50 -13.08 -6.49
C THR A 395 -4.55 -14.01 -7.25
N LEU A 396 -4.27 -13.74 -8.52
CA LEU A 396 -3.32 -14.52 -9.33
C LEU A 396 -1.89 -14.35 -8.80
N ASP A 397 -1.47 -13.11 -8.49
CA ASP A 397 -0.18 -12.85 -7.86
C ASP A 397 -0.06 -13.62 -6.55
N PHE A 398 -1.11 -13.63 -5.71
CA PHE A 398 -1.12 -14.44 -4.50
C PHE A 398 -0.95 -15.94 -4.79
N PHE A 399 -1.64 -16.48 -5.80
CA PHE A 399 -1.49 -17.88 -6.22
C PHE A 399 -0.05 -18.23 -6.59
N GLU A 400 0.65 -17.34 -7.30
CA GLU A 400 2.05 -17.53 -7.67
C GLU A 400 2.93 -17.76 -6.43
N HIS A 401 2.76 -16.93 -5.39
CA HIS A 401 3.53 -17.01 -4.15
C HIS A 401 3.28 -18.31 -3.38
N ILE A 402 2.02 -18.77 -3.34
CA ILE A 402 1.63 -19.93 -2.53
C ILE A 402 1.79 -21.27 -3.26
N ILE A 403 1.96 -21.27 -4.59
CA ILE A 403 2.03 -22.50 -5.38
C ILE A 403 3.03 -23.48 -4.80
N LYS A 404 4.25 -23.02 -4.46
CA LYS A 404 5.33 -23.88 -3.94
C LYS A 404 4.96 -24.57 -2.63
N LEU A 405 4.07 -23.96 -1.84
CA LEU A 405 3.70 -24.41 -0.49
C LEU A 405 2.39 -25.20 -0.44
N THR A 406 1.61 -25.20 -1.51
CA THR A 406 0.26 -25.80 -1.54
C THR A 406 0.24 -27.24 -2.07
N ASN A 407 -0.75 -28.05 -1.69
CA ASN A 407 -0.90 -29.41 -2.22
C ASN A 407 -1.19 -29.41 -3.74
N THR A 408 -0.57 -30.31 -4.51
CA THR A 408 -0.83 -30.47 -5.95
C THR A 408 -2.30 -30.73 -6.25
N GLY A 409 -2.98 -31.52 -5.42
CA GLY A 409 -4.41 -31.75 -5.58
C GLY A 409 -5.26 -30.48 -5.48
N PHE A 410 -4.88 -29.51 -4.64
CA PHE A 410 -5.55 -28.21 -4.60
C PHE A 410 -5.20 -27.36 -5.82
N ILE A 411 -3.93 -27.39 -6.24
CA ILE A 411 -3.50 -26.63 -7.42
C ILE A 411 -4.27 -27.11 -8.67
N ASP A 412 -4.31 -28.42 -8.91
CA ASP A 412 -4.92 -29.01 -10.10
C ASP A 412 -6.44 -28.82 -10.14
N ASN A 413 -7.11 -28.91 -8.98
CA ASN A 413 -8.57 -28.85 -8.90
C ASN A 413 -9.11 -27.44 -8.68
N PHE A 414 -8.29 -26.49 -8.22
CA PHE A 414 -8.75 -25.13 -7.86
C PHE A 414 -7.98 -24.02 -8.56
N ILE A 415 -6.66 -23.92 -8.36
CA ILE A 415 -5.85 -22.82 -8.92
C ILE A 415 -5.79 -22.91 -10.45
N PHE A 416 -5.39 -24.06 -10.98
CA PHE A 416 -5.13 -24.25 -12.40
C PHE A 416 -6.36 -24.02 -13.29
N PRO A 417 -7.58 -24.51 -12.94
CA PRO A 417 -8.80 -24.18 -13.69
C PRO A 417 -9.06 -22.68 -13.78
N ILE A 418 -8.76 -21.92 -12.73
CA ILE A 418 -8.91 -20.46 -12.71
C ILE A 418 -7.85 -19.80 -13.61
N THR A 419 -6.58 -20.16 -13.43
CA THR A 419 -5.46 -19.59 -14.20
C THR A 419 -5.62 -19.80 -15.70
N ARG A 420 -6.08 -20.98 -16.13
CA ARG A 420 -6.29 -21.29 -17.56
C ARG A 420 -7.29 -20.39 -18.26
N LEU A 421 -8.25 -19.80 -17.53
CA LEU A 421 -9.22 -18.86 -18.12
C LEU A 421 -8.57 -17.58 -18.65
N TYR A 422 -7.34 -17.31 -18.22
CA TYR A 422 -6.63 -16.05 -18.46
C TYR A 422 -5.23 -16.25 -19.05
N LEU A 423 -4.94 -17.39 -19.67
CA LEU A 423 -3.67 -17.60 -20.39
C LEU A 423 -3.68 -17.01 -21.81
N ALA A 424 -4.85 -16.65 -22.33
CA ALA A 424 -4.97 -16.02 -23.64
C ALA A 424 -6.14 -15.01 -23.62
N PRO A 425 -6.04 -13.91 -24.37
CA PRO A 425 -7.13 -12.95 -24.46
C PRO A 425 -8.34 -13.57 -25.15
N ARG A 426 -9.53 -13.28 -24.64
CA ARG A 426 -10.79 -13.64 -25.33
C ARG A 426 -10.95 -12.79 -26.59
N ALA A 427 -11.62 -13.33 -27.60
CA ALA A 427 -11.90 -12.59 -28.83
C ALA A 427 -12.63 -11.26 -28.52
N GLY A 428 -12.10 -10.15 -29.03
CA GLY A 428 -12.65 -8.80 -28.81
C GLY A 428 -12.34 -8.15 -27.45
N ALA A 429 -11.48 -8.76 -26.63
CA ALA A 429 -11.03 -8.16 -25.37
C ALA A 429 -10.10 -6.95 -25.61
N ASP A 430 -10.21 -5.94 -24.74
CA ASP A 430 -9.24 -4.84 -24.70
C ASP A 430 -7.92 -5.34 -24.12
N ILE A 431 -6.89 -5.43 -24.98
CA ILE A 431 -5.55 -5.92 -24.64
C ILE A 431 -4.95 -5.13 -23.49
N LYS A 432 -5.11 -3.80 -23.47
CA LYS A 432 -4.54 -2.94 -22.41
C LYS A 432 -5.17 -3.24 -21.04
N TYR A 433 -6.46 -3.58 -21.04
CA TYR A 433 -7.16 -3.97 -19.83
C TYR A 433 -6.72 -5.37 -19.35
N VAL A 434 -6.67 -6.36 -20.25
CA VAL A 434 -6.40 -7.75 -19.87
C VAL A 434 -4.93 -8.06 -19.64
N GLN A 435 -4.00 -7.28 -20.19
CA GLN A 435 -2.57 -7.58 -20.16
C GLN A 435 -2.04 -7.90 -18.75
N PRO A 436 -2.29 -7.10 -17.69
CA PRO A 436 -1.81 -7.44 -16.35
C PRO A 436 -2.37 -8.78 -15.82
N ILE A 437 -3.63 -9.11 -16.17
CA ILE A 437 -4.24 -10.39 -15.78
C ILE A 437 -3.53 -11.55 -16.48
N LEU A 438 -3.24 -11.40 -17.78
CA LEU A 438 -2.51 -12.40 -18.55
C LEU A 438 -1.12 -12.62 -17.95
N GLU A 439 -0.39 -11.54 -17.69
CA GLU A 439 0.96 -11.60 -17.11
C GLU A 439 0.98 -12.37 -15.78
N SER A 440 0.09 -12.05 -14.84
CA SER A 440 -0.03 -12.80 -13.58
C SER A 440 -0.43 -14.27 -13.80
N ALA A 441 -1.34 -14.56 -14.72
CA ALA A 441 -1.73 -15.95 -15.02
C ALA A 441 -0.58 -16.78 -15.59
N HIS A 442 0.23 -16.18 -16.48
CA HIS A 442 1.45 -16.79 -16.99
C HIS A 442 2.45 -17.08 -15.87
N SER A 443 2.69 -16.13 -14.95
CA SER A 443 3.58 -16.33 -13.81
C SER A 443 3.13 -17.48 -12.90
N VAL A 444 1.83 -17.57 -12.60
CA VAL A 444 1.24 -18.68 -11.84
C VAL A 444 1.52 -20.03 -12.52
N LEU A 445 1.31 -20.12 -13.84
CA LEU A 445 1.57 -21.37 -14.56
C LEU A 445 3.06 -21.74 -14.54
N LEU A 446 3.95 -20.78 -14.78
CA LEU A 446 5.40 -21.03 -14.72
C LEU A 446 5.85 -21.46 -13.31
N ALA A 447 5.30 -20.85 -12.26
CA ALA A 447 5.54 -21.27 -10.88
C ALA A 447 5.09 -22.71 -10.61
N TYR A 448 3.97 -23.13 -11.20
CA TYR A 448 3.48 -24.50 -11.10
C TYR A 448 4.41 -25.49 -11.82
N LEU A 449 4.81 -25.19 -13.06
CA LEU A 449 5.73 -26.04 -13.83
C LEU A 449 7.05 -26.29 -13.08
N THR A 450 7.62 -25.23 -12.49
CA THR A 450 8.88 -25.32 -11.72
C THR A 450 8.72 -26.11 -10.41
N LYS A 451 7.56 -26.01 -9.74
CA LYS A 451 7.27 -26.82 -8.55
C LYS A 451 7.21 -28.31 -8.88
N VAL A 452 6.50 -28.67 -9.95
CA VAL A 452 6.33 -30.09 -10.34
C VAL A 452 7.66 -30.70 -10.75
N SER A 453 8.52 -29.94 -11.45
CA SER A 453 9.85 -30.41 -11.86
C SER A 453 10.89 -30.47 -10.73
N GLY A 454 10.78 -29.57 -9.74
CA GLY A 454 11.78 -29.38 -8.67
C GLY A 454 11.71 -30.36 -7.48
N ARG A 455 10.73 -31.27 -7.42
CA ARG A 455 10.54 -32.24 -6.32
C ARG A 455 11.60 -33.36 -6.23
N VAL A 456 12.85 -33.07 -6.58
CA VAL A 456 13.92 -34.06 -6.74
C VAL A 456 14.67 -34.39 -5.44
N GLU A 457 14.68 -33.52 -4.43
CA GLU A 457 15.63 -33.68 -3.31
C GLU A 457 15.06 -34.28 -2.01
N ASP A 458 13.76 -34.15 -1.70
CA ASP A 458 13.29 -34.47 -0.32
C ASP A 458 12.23 -35.59 -0.18
N GLU A 459 11.58 -36.11 -1.23
CA GLU A 459 10.53 -37.13 -1.04
C GLU A 459 10.69 -38.44 -1.83
N MET A 460 10.54 -39.52 -1.06
CA MET A 460 10.83 -40.91 -1.39
C MET A 460 9.89 -41.48 -2.46
N SER A 461 10.33 -41.45 -3.71
CA SER A 461 10.22 -42.52 -4.75
C SER A 461 8.88 -43.20 -5.10
N ARG A 462 7.70 -42.77 -4.65
CA ARG A 462 6.43 -43.44 -5.01
C ARG A 462 5.42 -42.65 -5.84
N HIS A 463 5.56 -41.33 -5.98
CA HIS A 463 4.64 -40.49 -6.80
C HIS A 463 5.29 -39.89 -8.06
N ARG A 464 6.50 -40.33 -8.45
CA ARG A 464 7.28 -39.76 -9.59
C ARG A 464 6.61 -39.88 -10.96
N GLY A 465 5.71 -40.86 -11.14
CA GLY A 465 5.14 -41.19 -12.46
C GLY A 465 3.88 -40.41 -12.82
N GLU A 466 3.04 -40.04 -11.85
CA GLU A 466 1.74 -39.40 -12.13
C GLU A 466 1.91 -37.90 -12.41
N ASP A 467 2.71 -37.19 -11.61
CA ASP A 467 2.92 -35.73 -11.75
C ASP A 467 3.59 -35.36 -13.11
N ASN A 468 4.56 -36.15 -13.57
CA ASN A 468 5.24 -35.91 -14.86
C ASN A 468 4.34 -36.18 -16.08
N THR A 469 3.32 -37.04 -15.96
CA THR A 469 2.37 -37.28 -17.06
C THR A 469 1.45 -36.08 -17.31
N ILE A 470 1.18 -35.28 -16.28
CA ILE A 470 0.40 -34.05 -16.41
C ILE A 470 1.21 -33.01 -17.21
N LEU A 471 2.51 -32.91 -16.94
CA LEU A 471 3.43 -32.02 -17.67
C LEU A 471 3.52 -32.34 -19.16
N ASP A 472 3.46 -33.62 -19.55
CA ASP A 472 3.48 -34.04 -20.97
C ASP A 472 2.36 -33.41 -21.81
N ARG A 473 1.25 -33.06 -21.17
CA ARG A 473 0.11 -32.40 -21.79
C ARG A 473 0.21 -30.88 -21.70
N ILE A 474 0.51 -30.34 -20.52
CA ILE A 474 0.47 -28.89 -20.26
C ILE A 474 1.59 -28.16 -21.01
N ILE A 475 2.80 -28.71 -21.03
CA ILE A 475 3.98 -28.03 -21.58
C ILE A 475 3.81 -27.73 -23.08
N PRO A 476 3.44 -28.70 -23.94
CA PRO A 476 3.23 -28.40 -25.36
C PRO A 476 2.10 -27.38 -25.60
N GLU A 477 0.98 -27.50 -24.90
CA GLU A 477 -0.17 -26.58 -25.01
C GLU A 477 0.23 -25.14 -24.64
N TYR A 478 1.00 -24.99 -23.56
CA TYR A 478 1.49 -23.70 -23.10
C TYR A 478 2.54 -23.09 -24.05
N THR A 479 3.49 -23.90 -24.55
CA THR A 479 4.48 -23.42 -25.52
C THR A 479 3.79 -22.92 -26.79
N GLU A 480 2.83 -23.66 -27.34
CA GLU A 480 2.06 -23.23 -28.51
C GLU A 480 1.28 -21.94 -28.24
N THR A 481 0.64 -21.84 -27.06
CA THR A 481 -0.06 -20.62 -26.62
C THR A 481 0.89 -19.42 -26.59
N THR A 482 2.05 -19.56 -25.93
CA THR A 482 3.05 -18.49 -25.78
C THR A 482 3.58 -18.04 -27.14
N LEU A 483 3.89 -18.98 -28.04
CA LEU A 483 4.32 -18.68 -29.41
C LEU A 483 3.25 -17.98 -30.25
N ASN A 484 1.97 -18.25 -29.99
CA ASN A 484 0.86 -17.62 -30.70
C ASN A 484 0.51 -16.22 -30.16
N LEU A 485 0.83 -15.93 -28.90
CA LEU A 485 0.60 -14.61 -28.30
C LEU A 485 1.67 -13.58 -28.71
N PHE A 486 2.89 -14.03 -28.98
CA PHE A 486 3.96 -13.19 -29.51
C PHE A 486 3.76 -12.90 -31.02
N PRO A 487 3.99 -11.67 -31.51
CA PRO A 487 4.50 -10.48 -30.80
C PRO A 487 3.41 -9.52 -30.29
N THR A 488 2.14 -9.91 -30.39
CA THR A 488 1.00 -8.99 -30.20
C THR A 488 0.63 -8.72 -28.74
N VAL A 489 0.82 -9.72 -27.88
CA VAL A 489 0.42 -9.68 -26.46
C VAL A 489 1.63 -9.78 -25.56
N LEU A 490 2.55 -10.72 -25.85
CA LEU A 490 3.77 -10.91 -25.07
C LEU A 490 4.93 -10.09 -25.64
N SER A 491 5.74 -9.52 -24.76
CA SER A 491 7.01 -8.89 -25.10
C SER A 491 8.09 -9.93 -25.47
N SER A 492 9.20 -9.47 -26.06
CA SER A 492 10.38 -10.31 -26.32
C SER A 492 10.92 -10.96 -25.04
N ASP A 493 10.99 -10.19 -23.95
CA ASP A 493 11.55 -10.64 -22.69
C ASP A 493 10.63 -11.66 -22.01
N GLN A 494 9.31 -11.42 -22.05
CA GLN A 494 8.31 -12.34 -21.53
C GLN A 494 8.34 -13.68 -22.28
N LEU A 495 8.43 -13.65 -23.61
CA LEU A 495 8.56 -14.86 -24.43
C LEU A 495 9.84 -15.62 -24.06
N ARG A 496 10.99 -14.93 -24.02
CA ARG A 496 12.29 -15.53 -23.70
C ARG A 496 12.29 -16.17 -22.32
N PHE A 497 11.76 -15.47 -21.31
CA PHE A 497 11.65 -15.98 -19.95
C PHE A 497 10.72 -17.21 -19.86
N ALA A 498 9.56 -17.16 -20.52
CA ALA A 498 8.61 -18.27 -20.51
C ALA A 498 9.22 -19.52 -21.16
N LEU A 499 9.85 -19.39 -22.33
CA LEU A 499 10.50 -20.51 -23.03
C LEU A 499 11.70 -21.06 -22.25
N ALA A 500 12.56 -20.19 -21.72
CA ALA A 500 13.68 -20.63 -20.89
C ALA A 500 13.21 -21.40 -19.64
N THR A 501 12.11 -20.97 -19.02
CA THR A 501 11.51 -21.66 -17.87
C THR A 501 10.96 -23.03 -18.26
N VAL A 502 10.23 -23.13 -19.38
CA VAL A 502 9.71 -24.41 -19.87
C VAL A 502 10.85 -25.37 -20.21
N LEU A 503 11.89 -24.86 -20.88
CA LEU A 503 13.05 -25.67 -21.29
C LEU A 503 13.86 -26.14 -20.10
N SER A 504 14.06 -25.30 -19.07
CA SER A 504 14.75 -25.71 -17.85
C SER A 504 14.00 -26.81 -17.09
N VAL A 505 12.66 -26.76 -17.11
CA VAL A 505 11.80 -27.82 -16.57
C VAL A 505 11.99 -29.13 -17.33
N VAL A 506 11.89 -29.12 -18.67
CA VAL A 506 11.99 -30.35 -19.47
C VAL A 506 13.42 -30.87 -19.62
N SER A 507 14.44 -30.03 -19.40
CA SER A 507 15.85 -30.43 -19.36
C SER A 507 16.29 -30.92 -17.98
N SER A 508 15.42 -30.88 -16.97
CA SER A 508 15.76 -31.42 -15.67
C SER A 508 15.98 -32.94 -15.76
N THR A 509 16.95 -33.45 -15.00
CA THR A 509 17.28 -34.89 -15.01
C THR A 509 16.09 -35.77 -14.71
N ALA A 510 15.23 -35.35 -13.76
CA ALA A 510 14.02 -36.07 -13.40
C ALA A 510 13.02 -36.17 -14.55
N TYR A 511 12.85 -35.10 -15.32
CA TYR A 511 11.93 -35.10 -16.45
C TYR A 511 12.50 -35.83 -17.67
N LEU A 512 13.79 -35.68 -17.96
CA LEU A 512 14.45 -36.37 -19.09
C LEU A 512 14.38 -37.90 -18.98
N VAL A 513 14.40 -38.45 -17.76
CA VAL A 513 14.19 -39.90 -17.53
C VAL A 513 12.77 -40.34 -17.92
N HIS A 514 11.79 -39.47 -17.71
CA HIS A 514 10.38 -39.73 -18.04
C HIS A 514 10.11 -39.55 -19.54
N ASN A 515 10.54 -38.42 -20.11
CA ASN A 515 10.31 -38.09 -21.52
C ASN A 515 11.53 -37.44 -22.17
N PRO A 516 12.49 -38.25 -22.70
CA PRO A 516 13.76 -37.75 -23.23
C PRO A 516 13.64 -36.98 -24.55
N ASN A 517 12.46 -36.97 -25.18
CA ASN A 517 12.23 -36.34 -26.48
C ASN A 517 11.49 -35.00 -26.37
N MET A 518 11.08 -34.57 -25.17
CA MET A 518 10.29 -33.36 -25.01
C MET A 518 11.07 -32.09 -25.37
N VAL A 519 12.35 -32.01 -25.01
CA VAL A 519 13.23 -30.88 -25.38
C VAL A 519 13.24 -30.71 -26.90
N ASP A 520 13.47 -31.79 -27.65
CA ASP A 520 13.46 -31.75 -29.12
C ASP A 520 12.09 -31.35 -29.66
N ARG A 521 11.00 -31.85 -29.07
CA ARG A 521 9.64 -31.47 -29.47
C ARG A 521 9.40 -29.96 -29.30
N MET A 522 9.86 -29.37 -28.20
CA MET A 522 9.72 -27.92 -27.95
C MET A 522 10.55 -27.10 -28.93
N LEU A 523 11.80 -27.53 -29.19
CA LEU A 523 12.67 -26.89 -30.17
C LEU A 523 12.11 -26.99 -31.59
N ILE A 524 11.47 -28.11 -31.96
CA ILE A 524 10.80 -28.28 -33.26
C ILE A 524 9.64 -27.30 -33.40
N LEU A 525 8.79 -27.15 -32.39
CA LEU A 525 7.68 -26.18 -32.41
C LEU A 525 8.20 -24.75 -32.59
N LEU A 526 9.26 -24.38 -31.85
CA LEU A 526 9.89 -23.07 -31.95
C LEU A 526 10.51 -22.85 -33.34
N TYR A 527 11.25 -23.83 -33.87
CA TYR A 527 11.85 -23.76 -35.19
C TYR A 527 10.81 -23.65 -36.32
N GLN A 528 9.71 -24.41 -36.23
CA GLN A 528 8.59 -24.29 -37.17
C GLN A 528 8.01 -22.88 -37.13
N LYS A 529 7.77 -22.32 -35.93
CA LYS A 529 7.30 -20.94 -35.79
C LYS A 529 8.27 -19.92 -36.39
N CYS A 530 9.58 -20.12 -36.25
CA CYS A 530 10.60 -19.27 -36.88
C CYS A 530 10.56 -19.31 -38.42
N ILE A 531 10.24 -20.46 -39.02
CA ILE A 531 10.10 -20.62 -40.48
C ILE A 531 8.81 -19.97 -40.97
N ASP A 532 7.71 -20.18 -40.26
CA ASP A 532 6.38 -19.69 -40.64
C ASP A 532 6.25 -18.17 -40.47
N THR A 533 7.14 -17.55 -39.67
CA THR A 533 7.15 -16.11 -39.45
C THR A 533 7.90 -15.39 -40.58
N PRO A 534 7.31 -14.40 -41.26
CA PRO A 534 7.99 -13.63 -42.31
C PRO A 534 9.24 -12.90 -41.80
N SER A 535 10.30 -12.90 -42.63
CA SER A 535 11.52 -12.12 -42.35
C SER A 535 11.25 -10.61 -42.41
N GLY A 536 11.90 -9.83 -41.55
CA GLY A 536 11.80 -8.35 -41.60
C GLY A 536 10.56 -7.73 -40.95
N LEU A 537 9.63 -8.51 -40.37
CA LEU A 537 8.48 -7.96 -39.65
C LEU A 537 8.95 -7.31 -38.34
N LEU A 538 8.95 -5.98 -38.29
CA LEU A 538 9.33 -5.22 -37.09
C LEU A 538 8.35 -5.46 -35.95
N LEU A 539 8.87 -5.45 -34.72
CA LEU A 539 8.04 -5.50 -33.53
C LEU A 539 7.15 -4.24 -33.42
N PRO A 540 5.96 -4.36 -32.80
CA PRO A 540 5.15 -3.19 -32.47
C PRO A 540 5.94 -2.25 -31.56
N GLN A 541 6.12 -0.99 -31.97
CA GLN A 541 6.81 0.01 -31.13
C GLN A 541 5.91 0.45 -29.98
N LYS A 542 6.42 0.40 -28.74
CA LYS A 542 5.75 1.05 -27.60
C LYS A 542 5.96 2.57 -27.69
N PRO A 543 4.92 3.39 -27.43
CA PRO A 543 5.08 4.84 -27.39
C PRO A 543 5.98 5.24 -26.20
N GLY A 544 7.15 5.80 -26.49
CA GLY A 544 8.09 6.33 -25.49
C GLY A 544 9.43 5.59 -25.36
N GLU A 545 9.66 4.50 -26.10
CA GLU A 545 11.00 3.92 -26.23
C GLU A 545 11.79 4.75 -27.25
N GLU A 546 12.75 5.54 -26.76
CA GLU A 546 13.74 6.24 -27.61
C GLU A 546 14.48 5.22 -28.50
N GLU A 547 14.90 5.66 -29.70
CA GLU A 547 15.59 4.88 -30.73
C GLU A 547 16.94 4.28 -30.26
N SER A 548 16.93 3.33 -29.32
CA SER A 548 18.13 2.56 -28.97
C SER A 548 18.28 1.35 -29.91
N ASP A 549 18.92 1.63 -31.05
CA ASP A 549 19.90 0.83 -31.80
C ASP A 549 19.69 -0.64 -32.24
N LYS A 550 18.58 -1.34 -31.96
CA LYS A 550 18.26 -2.58 -32.72
C LYS A 550 16.77 -2.64 -33.06
N LYS A 551 16.44 -2.36 -34.32
CA LYS A 551 15.12 -2.66 -34.91
C LYS A 551 14.94 -4.19 -34.97
N LEU A 552 14.55 -4.77 -33.85
CA LEU A 552 14.30 -6.20 -33.72
C LEU A 552 13.06 -6.60 -34.53
N THR A 553 13.17 -7.73 -35.22
CA THR A 553 12.05 -8.35 -35.96
C THR A 553 11.45 -9.48 -35.12
N ALA A 554 10.17 -9.77 -35.33
CA ALA A 554 9.50 -10.90 -34.67
C ALA A 554 10.25 -12.22 -34.92
N ARG A 555 10.69 -12.46 -36.17
CA ARG A 555 11.49 -13.62 -36.54
C ARG A 555 12.87 -13.63 -35.87
N GLY A 556 13.51 -12.46 -35.74
CA GLY A 556 14.78 -12.32 -35.03
C GLY A 556 14.66 -12.68 -33.55
N VAL A 557 13.61 -12.25 -32.86
CA VAL A 557 13.38 -12.64 -31.46
C VAL A 557 13.12 -14.14 -31.31
N LEU A 558 12.28 -14.72 -32.17
CA LEU A 558 12.02 -16.17 -32.16
C LEU A 558 13.31 -16.97 -32.43
N GLY A 559 14.14 -16.50 -33.36
CA GLY A 559 15.44 -17.09 -33.65
C GLY A 559 16.43 -16.98 -32.49
N SER A 560 16.49 -15.83 -31.81
CA SER A 560 17.30 -15.66 -30.59
C SER A 560 16.80 -16.60 -29.48
N CYS A 561 15.48 -16.73 -29.29
CA CYS A 561 14.91 -17.70 -28.36
C CYS A 561 15.37 -19.13 -28.69
N LEU A 562 15.36 -19.52 -29.97
CA LEU A 562 15.83 -20.85 -30.38
C LEU A 562 17.31 -21.04 -30.07
N ILE A 563 18.14 -20.04 -30.34
CA ILE A 563 19.58 -20.05 -30.07
C ILE A 563 19.85 -20.21 -28.56
N HIS A 564 19.19 -19.41 -27.71
CA HIS A 564 19.28 -19.51 -26.25
C HIS A 564 18.62 -20.77 -25.67
N SER A 565 17.91 -21.53 -26.48
CA SER A 565 17.36 -22.84 -26.09
C SER A 565 18.34 -23.99 -26.27
N ILE A 566 19.39 -23.81 -27.09
CA ILE A 566 20.39 -24.85 -27.41
C ILE A 566 21.16 -25.35 -26.16
N PRO A 567 21.56 -24.49 -25.19
CA PRO A 567 22.29 -24.95 -24.00
C PRO A 567 21.55 -25.99 -23.15
N PHE A 568 20.22 -26.10 -23.27
CA PHE A 568 19.41 -27.08 -22.55
C PHE A 568 19.50 -28.51 -23.14
N ILE A 569 20.24 -28.71 -24.24
CA ILE A 569 20.42 -30.01 -24.89
C ILE A 569 21.65 -30.71 -24.32
N GLU A 570 21.45 -31.78 -23.54
CA GLU A 570 22.57 -32.54 -22.96
C GLU A 570 23.26 -33.49 -23.94
N SER A 571 22.53 -33.96 -24.97
CA SER A 571 23.05 -34.91 -25.95
C SER A 571 23.95 -34.23 -26.96
N ARG A 572 25.24 -34.60 -26.98
CA ARG A 572 26.24 -34.04 -27.90
C ARG A 572 25.85 -34.13 -29.37
N GLN A 573 25.25 -35.24 -29.81
CA GLN A 573 24.85 -35.39 -31.21
C GLN A 573 23.71 -34.43 -31.56
N LYS A 574 22.65 -34.43 -30.73
CA LYS A 574 21.50 -33.55 -30.91
C LYS A 574 21.90 -32.07 -30.85
N PHE A 575 22.85 -31.73 -29.99
CA PHE A 575 23.42 -30.38 -29.90
C PHE A 575 24.02 -29.91 -31.24
N ILE A 576 24.81 -30.75 -31.91
CA ILE A 576 25.36 -30.44 -33.24
C ILE A 576 24.23 -30.31 -34.27
N ASP A 577 23.25 -31.22 -34.26
CA ASP A 577 22.12 -31.18 -35.18
C ASP A 577 21.31 -29.88 -35.03
N TRP A 578 21.14 -29.38 -33.80
CA TRP A 578 20.47 -28.12 -33.51
C TRP A 578 21.30 -26.88 -33.85
N LEU A 579 22.64 -26.94 -33.72
CA LEU A 579 23.52 -25.89 -34.25
C LEU A 579 23.41 -25.78 -35.77
N GLU A 580 23.31 -26.90 -36.50
CA GLU A 580 23.05 -26.89 -37.95
C GLU A 580 21.67 -26.31 -38.29
N ASN A 581 20.65 -26.58 -37.48
CA ASN A 581 19.33 -25.94 -37.67
C ASN A 581 19.39 -24.43 -37.41
N ALA A 582 20.12 -23.97 -36.39
CA ALA A 582 20.35 -22.55 -36.15
C ALA A 582 21.11 -21.88 -37.30
N LYS A 583 22.10 -22.57 -37.89
CA LYS A 583 22.77 -22.13 -39.12
C LYS A 583 21.81 -21.97 -40.29
N ARG A 584 20.97 -22.98 -40.56
CA ARG A 584 19.96 -22.89 -41.63
C ARG A 584 19.00 -21.72 -41.40
N LEU A 585 18.64 -21.45 -40.14
CA LEU A 585 17.84 -20.29 -39.80
C LEU A 585 18.59 -18.98 -40.12
N LEU A 586 19.87 -18.87 -39.76
CA LEU A 586 20.73 -17.73 -40.11
C LEU A 586 20.88 -17.53 -41.63
N GLU A 587 21.03 -18.61 -42.40
CA GLU A 587 21.12 -18.58 -43.87
C GLU A 587 19.83 -18.11 -44.53
N SER A 588 18.68 -18.46 -43.96
CA SER A 588 17.37 -18.00 -44.43
C SER A 588 16.96 -16.65 -43.84
N SER A 589 17.78 -16.03 -42.99
CA SER A 589 17.49 -14.76 -42.32
C SER A 589 17.89 -13.57 -43.19
N GLY A 590 17.00 -12.59 -43.35
CA GLY A 590 17.25 -11.35 -44.06
C GLY A 590 17.92 -10.30 -43.17
N SER A 591 17.17 -9.24 -42.82
CA SER A 591 17.65 -8.13 -41.99
C SER A 591 18.06 -8.54 -40.57
N GLU A 592 17.54 -9.64 -40.04
CA GLU A 592 17.86 -10.13 -38.69
C GLU A 592 19.14 -10.99 -38.60
N ARG A 593 19.80 -11.30 -39.72
CA ARG A 593 20.97 -12.21 -39.74
C ARG A 593 22.11 -11.75 -38.83
N ALA A 594 22.46 -10.45 -38.86
CA ALA A 594 23.57 -9.91 -38.08
C ALA A 594 23.30 -10.03 -36.57
N TYR A 595 22.08 -9.71 -36.14
CA TYR A 595 21.66 -9.86 -34.75
C TYR A 595 21.74 -11.32 -34.28
N LEU A 596 21.15 -12.24 -35.04
CA LEU A 596 21.16 -13.67 -34.70
C LEU A 596 22.58 -14.27 -34.69
N TYR A 597 23.48 -13.78 -35.55
CA TYR A 597 24.87 -14.22 -35.58
C TYR A 597 25.60 -13.83 -34.28
N GLU A 598 25.42 -12.60 -33.81
CA GLU A 598 25.96 -12.14 -32.52
C GLU A 598 25.42 -12.96 -31.35
N GLU A 599 24.11 -13.22 -31.33
CA GLU A 599 23.45 -14.03 -30.30
C GLU A 599 23.98 -15.47 -30.29
N LEU A 600 24.14 -16.10 -31.47
CA LEU A 600 24.68 -17.46 -31.57
C LEU A 600 26.12 -17.53 -31.04
N TRP A 601 26.94 -16.55 -31.39
CA TRP A 601 28.30 -16.46 -30.85
C TRP A 601 28.29 -16.26 -29.33
N ALA A 602 27.42 -15.39 -28.81
CA ALA A 602 27.30 -15.14 -27.38
C ALA A 602 26.94 -16.41 -26.60
N VAL A 603 26.00 -17.21 -27.12
CA VAL A 603 25.64 -18.49 -26.51
C VAL A 603 26.80 -19.47 -26.52
N ILE A 604 27.47 -19.65 -27.67
CA ILE A 604 28.60 -20.59 -27.79
C ILE A 604 29.76 -20.21 -26.88
N SER A 605 30.02 -18.91 -26.71
CA SER A 605 31.14 -18.41 -25.91
C SER A 605 30.87 -18.38 -24.40
N ASN A 606 29.63 -18.12 -23.97
CA ASN A 606 29.35 -17.80 -22.56
C ASN A 606 28.31 -18.68 -21.85
N GLU A 607 27.40 -19.34 -22.56
CA GLU A 607 26.23 -20.01 -21.94
C GLU A 607 26.32 -21.55 -21.95
N LEU A 608 27.29 -22.12 -22.66
CA LEU A 608 27.46 -23.57 -22.74
C LEU A 608 28.16 -24.16 -21.51
N SER A 609 27.75 -25.38 -21.13
CA SER A 609 28.48 -26.18 -20.16
C SER A 609 29.88 -26.55 -20.70
N LEU A 610 30.83 -26.82 -19.80
CA LEU A 610 32.22 -27.13 -20.18
C LEU A 610 32.34 -28.28 -21.20
N SER A 611 31.44 -29.27 -21.13
CA SER A 611 31.42 -30.43 -22.03
C SER A 611 30.92 -30.09 -23.44
N LEU A 612 30.02 -29.10 -23.57
CA LEU A 612 29.46 -28.65 -24.84
C LEU A 612 30.26 -27.48 -25.45
N ALA A 613 30.92 -26.68 -24.62
CA ALA A 613 31.69 -25.51 -25.06
C ALA A 613 32.80 -25.86 -26.06
N ASP A 614 33.62 -26.88 -25.78
CA ASP A 614 34.67 -27.35 -26.71
C ASP A 614 34.08 -27.81 -28.06
N VAL A 615 32.92 -28.47 -28.02
CA VAL A 615 32.22 -28.94 -29.23
C VAL A 615 31.66 -27.75 -30.02
N GLY A 616 31.02 -26.79 -29.35
CA GLY A 616 30.45 -25.60 -29.97
C GLY A 616 31.52 -24.70 -30.59
N ILE A 617 32.64 -24.49 -29.91
CA ILE A 617 33.77 -23.71 -30.43
C ILE A 617 34.38 -24.40 -31.67
N LYS A 618 34.61 -25.72 -31.62
CA LYS A 618 35.11 -26.48 -32.76
C LYS A 618 34.16 -26.39 -33.96
N TRP A 619 32.87 -26.55 -33.71
CA TRP A 619 31.84 -26.39 -34.74
C TRP A 619 31.91 -24.97 -35.34
N TRP A 620 31.93 -23.92 -34.53
CA TRP A 620 31.97 -22.53 -35.01
C TRP A 620 33.12 -22.27 -35.99
N TYR A 621 34.34 -22.71 -35.66
CA TYR A 621 35.50 -22.53 -36.53
C TYR A 621 35.51 -23.42 -37.79
N GLN A 622 34.84 -24.58 -37.75
CA GLN A 622 34.72 -25.48 -38.90
C GLN A 622 33.65 -25.03 -39.90
N THR A 623 32.58 -24.43 -39.40
CA THR A 623 31.34 -24.20 -40.17
C THR A 623 31.40 -23.00 -41.11
N LYS A 624 32.43 -22.13 -41.00
CA LYS A 624 32.65 -20.92 -41.84
C LYS A 624 31.33 -20.16 -42.14
N LEU A 625 30.68 -19.70 -41.07
CA LEU A 625 29.41 -18.96 -41.11
C LEU A 625 29.49 -17.58 -41.78
#